data_AF-A0A0L0WAW7-F1
#
_entry.id   AF-A0A0L0WAW7-F1
#
_cell.length_a   1.000
_cell.length_b   1.000
_cell.length_c   1.000
_cell.angle_alpha   90.00
_cell.angle_beta   90.00
_cell.angle_gamma   90.00
#
_symmetry.space_group_name_H-M   'P 1'
#
loop_
_entity.id
_entity.type
_entity.pdbx_description
1 polymer ?
#
loop_
_entity_poly.entity_id
_entity_poly.type
_entity_poly.pdbx_seq_one_letter_code
_entity_poly.pdbx_strand_id
1 'polypeptide(L)'
;MKKIIVFIIPIVILIFIGLAYNYLNRNEERIEIKSLSNIEIYKFNSYTKFSNDKIDEIDDEQKLLKFKMIMNSLDTSDGIKKIEYPEDINIESFEYYAHIKPNFSYIDEKEEVYEDGTFLLFICIGDSEGKSYINFMGSELIYILGESNTKILKEIFSDAKY
;
A
#
# COMPACT_ATOMS: atom_id res chain seq x y z
N MET A 1 -34.80 30.35 -31.56
CA MET A 1 -33.90 30.12 -30.40
C MET A 1 -34.37 29.01 -29.46
N LYS A 2 -35.64 28.96 -28.98
CA LYS A 2 -36.12 27.88 -28.08
C LYS A 2 -35.98 26.44 -28.60
N LYS A 3 -36.12 26.19 -29.91
CA LYS A 3 -36.04 24.83 -30.51
C LYS A 3 -34.62 24.26 -30.61
N ILE A 4 -33.58 25.11 -30.68
CA ILE A 4 -32.18 24.67 -30.77
C ILE A 4 -31.68 24.20 -29.39
N ILE A 5 -32.10 24.88 -28.32
CA ILE A 5 -31.74 24.54 -26.94
C ILE A 5 -32.27 23.15 -26.54
N VAL A 6 -33.48 22.79 -26.98
CA VAL A 6 -34.10 21.48 -26.68
C VAL A 6 -33.34 20.30 -27.31
N PHE A 7 -32.62 20.52 -28.42
CA PHE A 7 -31.78 19.49 -29.05
C PHE A 7 -30.38 19.37 -28.43
N ILE A 8 -29.83 20.47 -27.89
CA ILE A 8 -28.49 20.49 -27.29
C ILE A 8 -28.49 19.80 -25.91
N ILE A 9 -29.54 19.98 -25.11
CA ILE A 9 -29.66 19.39 -23.77
C ILE A 9 -29.47 17.86 -23.73
N PRO A 10 -30.18 17.05 -24.55
CA PRO A 10 -29.99 15.59 -24.53
C PRO A 10 -28.61 15.17 -25.04
N ILE A 11 -28.00 15.91 -25.96
CA ILE A 11 -26.64 15.64 -26.47
C ILE A 11 -25.62 15.89 -25.36
N VAL A 12 -25.74 17.00 -24.61
CA VAL A 12 -24.87 17.30 -23.48
C VAL A 12 -25.04 16.24 -22.38
N ILE A 13 -26.26 15.83 -22.07
CA ILE A 13 -26.52 14.76 -21.09
C ILE A 13 -25.88 13.44 -21.53
N LEU A 14 -25.97 13.06 -22.81
CA LEU A 14 -25.33 11.86 -23.33
C LEU A 14 -23.80 11.91 -23.25
N ILE A 15 -23.20 13.09 -23.52
CA ILE A 15 -21.74 13.29 -23.35
C ILE A 15 -21.36 13.15 -21.87
N PHE A 16 -22.12 13.75 -20.96
CA PHE A 16 -21.87 13.63 -19.52
C PHE A 16 -22.05 12.20 -19.01
N ILE A 17 -23.06 11.46 -19.49
CA ILE A 17 -23.24 10.04 -19.15
C ILE A 17 -22.07 9.22 -19.69
N GLY A 18 -21.61 9.47 -20.92
CA GLY A 18 -20.44 8.78 -21.49
C GLY A 18 -19.15 9.06 -20.73
N LEU A 19 -18.91 10.32 -20.34
CA LEU A 19 -17.76 10.71 -19.52
C LEU A 19 -17.84 10.11 -18.12
N ALA A 20 -19.02 10.11 -17.49
CA ALA A 20 -19.25 9.49 -16.19
C ALA A 20 -19.08 7.96 -16.26
N TYR A 21 -19.49 7.32 -17.36
CA TYR A 21 -19.32 5.89 -17.55
C TYR A 21 -17.84 5.51 -17.69
N ASN A 22 -17.05 6.28 -18.44
CA ASN A 22 -15.59 6.08 -18.49
C ASN A 22 -14.89 6.37 -17.15
N TYR A 23 -15.41 7.32 -16.36
CA TYR A 23 -14.89 7.60 -15.01
C TYR A 23 -15.24 6.49 -14.01
N LEU A 24 -16.45 5.93 -14.10
CA LEU A 24 -16.96 4.86 -13.23
C LEU A 24 -16.48 3.45 -13.63
N ASN A 25 -16.13 3.24 -14.91
CA ASN A 25 -15.52 2.01 -15.44
C ASN A 25 -14.00 2.11 -15.56
N ARG A 26 -13.35 3.06 -14.88
CA ARG A 26 -11.97 2.79 -14.46
C ARG A 26 -12.07 1.64 -13.48
N ASN A 27 -11.96 0.41 -13.99
CA ASN A 27 -11.40 -0.67 -13.19
C ASN A 27 -10.12 -0.07 -12.61
N GLU A 28 -10.12 0.18 -11.31
CA GLU A 28 -8.90 0.50 -10.58
C GLU A 28 -8.04 -0.76 -10.67
N GLU A 29 -7.34 -0.90 -11.80
CA GLU A 29 -6.43 -1.98 -12.07
C GLU A 29 -5.36 -1.92 -10.98
N ARG A 30 -5.30 -2.99 -10.20
CA ARG A 30 -4.41 -3.13 -9.07
C ARG A 30 -2.98 -3.13 -9.59
N ILE A 31 -2.16 -2.21 -9.08
CA ILE A 31 -0.73 -2.17 -9.39
C ILE A 31 -0.10 -3.47 -8.86
N GLU A 32 0.34 -4.35 -9.76
CA GLU A 32 1.11 -5.53 -9.40
C GLU A 32 2.60 -5.18 -9.32
N ILE A 33 3.19 -5.32 -8.12
CA ILE A 33 4.62 -5.11 -7.93
C ILE A 33 5.38 -6.23 -8.63
N LYS A 34 6.30 -5.89 -9.53
CA LYS A 34 7.14 -6.87 -10.23
C LYS A 34 8.37 -7.25 -9.42
N SER A 35 9.10 -6.24 -8.96
CA SER A 35 10.32 -6.37 -8.17
C SER A 35 10.42 -5.25 -7.16
N LEU A 36 11.09 -5.51 -6.04
CA LEU A 36 11.60 -4.46 -5.16
C LEU A 36 13.08 -4.29 -5.39
N SER A 37 13.55 -3.05 -5.45
CA SER A 37 14.97 -2.73 -5.49
C SER A 37 15.56 -2.74 -4.08
N ASN A 38 14.88 -2.10 -3.13
CA ASN A 38 15.22 -2.13 -1.71
C ASN A 38 14.03 -1.72 -0.83
N ILE A 39 14.21 -1.81 0.48
CA ILE A 39 13.30 -1.22 1.48
C ILE A 39 14.14 -0.30 2.36
N GLU A 40 13.93 1.01 2.23
CA GLU A 40 14.55 1.98 3.15
C GLU A 40 13.78 2.00 4.46
N ILE A 41 14.51 2.04 5.58
CA ILE A 41 13.95 2.01 6.93
C ILE A 41 14.24 3.34 7.62
N TYR A 42 13.20 3.91 8.20
CA TYR A 42 13.21 5.20 8.88
C TYR A 42 12.70 5.04 10.31
N LYS A 43 13.29 5.82 11.21
CA LYS A 43 12.85 5.87 12.60
C LYS A 43 11.38 6.29 12.67
N PHE A 44 10.57 5.54 13.41
CA PHE A 44 9.20 5.97 13.70
C PHE A 44 9.19 7.18 14.64
N ASN A 45 8.48 8.23 14.25
CA ASN A 45 8.34 9.46 15.05
C ASN A 45 6.97 10.13 14.93
N SER A 46 6.04 9.60 14.13
CA SER A 46 4.72 10.19 13.92
C SER A 46 3.77 9.21 13.24
N TYR A 47 2.49 9.19 13.63
CA TYR A 47 1.44 8.43 12.93
C TYR A 47 0.89 9.14 11.68
N THR A 48 1.13 10.45 11.54
CA THR A 48 0.49 11.26 10.49
C THR A 48 1.48 11.81 9.46
N LYS A 49 2.78 11.77 9.77
CA LYS A 49 3.85 12.22 8.87
C LYS A 49 4.91 11.16 8.74
N PHE A 50 5.34 10.88 7.51
CA PHE A 50 6.47 10.00 7.27
C PHE A 50 7.75 10.62 7.83
N SER A 51 8.65 9.78 8.34
CA SER A 51 9.90 10.22 8.95
C SER A 51 10.96 10.52 7.88
N ASN A 52 11.84 11.48 8.18
CA ASN A 52 13.00 11.79 7.34
C ASN A 52 14.31 11.17 7.87
N ASP A 53 14.26 10.52 9.04
CA ASP A 53 15.44 9.97 9.72
C ASP A 53 15.68 8.53 9.26
N LYS A 54 16.38 8.34 8.13
CA LYS A 54 16.78 7.02 7.63
C LYS A 54 17.75 6.36 8.63
N ILE A 55 17.46 5.12 9.01
CA ILE A 55 18.25 4.36 10.00
C ILE A 55 18.87 3.10 9.40
N ASP A 56 18.29 2.54 8.34
CA ASP A 56 18.78 1.33 7.70
C ASP A 56 18.21 1.14 6.28
N GLU A 57 18.64 0.07 5.62
CA GLU A 57 18.05 -0.42 4.38
C GLU A 57 18.15 -1.95 4.26
N ILE A 58 17.16 -2.55 3.59
CA ILE A 58 17.15 -3.98 3.25
C ILE A 58 17.33 -4.11 1.74
N ASP A 59 18.43 -4.76 1.34
CA ASP A 59 18.76 -5.07 -0.06
C ASP A 59 18.79 -6.60 -0.33
N ASP A 60 18.58 -7.43 0.69
CA ASP A 60 18.61 -8.89 0.54
C ASP A 60 17.47 -9.38 -0.36
N GLU A 61 17.84 -10.02 -1.48
CA GLU A 61 16.89 -10.43 -2.53
C GLU A 61 15.79 -11.37 -2.01
N GLN A 62 16.09 -12.26 -1.07
CA GLN A 62 15.09 -13.19 -0.53
C GLN A 62 14.10 -12.46 0.37
N LYS A 63 14.58 -11.53 1.19
CA LYS A 63 13.72 -10.66 2.03
C LYS A 63 12.84 -9.77 1.16
N LEU A 64 13.40 -9.17 0.11
CA LEU A 64 12.65 -8.36 -0.86
C LEU A 64 11.58 -9.18 -1.59
N LEU A 65 11.89 -10.41 -2.02
CA LEU A 65 10.93 -11.31 -2.65
C LEU A 65 9.77 -11.66 -1.71
N LYS A 66 10.06 -11.97 -0.44
CA LYS A 66 9.04 -12.24 0.58
C LYS A 66 8.15 -11.02 0.81
N PHE A 67 8.73 -9.83 0.93
CA PHE A 67 7.96 -8.60 1.10
C PHE A 67 7.05 -8.32 -0.10
N LYS A 68 7.56 -8.52 -1.33
CA LYS A 68 6.75 -8.44 -2.55
C LYS A 68 5.52 -9.33 -2.49
N MET A 69 5.68 -10.59 -2.06
CA MET A 69 4.57 -11.53 -1.97
C MET A 69 3.49 -11.05 -0.98
N ILE A 70 3.88 -10.44 0.14
CA ILE A 70 2.94 -9.83 1.09
C ILE A 70 2.20 -8.67 0.41
N MET A 71 2.93 -7.72 -0.18
CA MET A 71 2.32 -6.53 -0.81
C MET A 71 1.35 -6.91 -1.95
N ASN A 72 1.73 -7.85 -2.81
CA ASN A 72 0.86 -8.36 -3.88
C ASN A 72 -0.28 -9.26 -3.39
N SER A 73 -0.39 -9.55 -2.08
CA SER A 73 -1.48 -10.37 -1.53
C SER A 73 -2.37 -9.65 -0.51
N LEU A 74 -2.16 -8.34 -0.28
CA LEU A 74 -2.91 -7.56 0.71
C LEU A 74 -4.44 -7.69 0.59
N ASP A 75 -4.98 -7.68 -0.64
CA ASP A 75 -6.43 -7.75 -0.89
C ASP A 75 -6.92 -9.15 -1.29
N THR A 76 -6.03 -10.14 -1.41
CA THR A 76 -6.36 -11.47 -1.95
C THR A 76 -6.07 -12.62 -0.99
N SER A 77 -5.30 -12.39 0.07
CA SER A 77 -4.98 -13.40 1.08
C SER A 77 -6.04 -13.46 2.18
N ASP A 78 -6.52 -14.66 2.52
CA ASP A 78 -7.39 -14.86 3.69
C ASP A 78 -6.73 -14.44 5.02
N GLY A 79 -5.40 -14.48 5.07
CA GLY A 79 -4.57 -14.13 6.23
C GLY A 79 -4.23 -12.66 6.35
N ILE A 80 -4.74 -11.81 5.46
CA ILE A 80 -4.56 -10.35 5.47
C ILE A 80 -5.95 -9.72 5.33
N LYS A 81 -6.26 -8.78 6.22
CA LYS A 81 -7.56 -8.10 6.19
C LYS A 81 -7.37 -6.60 6.23
N LYS A 82 -8.07 -5.91 5.34
CA LYS A 82 -8.23 -4.46 5.45
C LYS A 82 -9.08 -4.13 6.68
N ILE A 83 -8.64 -3.15 7.45
CA ILE A 83 -9.32 -2.69 8.67
C ILE A 83 -9.42 -1.17 8.70
N GLU A 84 -10.28 -0.66 9.57
CA GLU A 84 -10.29 0.76 9.95
C GLU A 84 -9.12 1.06 10.91
N TYR A 85 -8.76 2.34 11.05
CA TYR A 85 -7.68 2.76 11.94
C TYR A 85 -8.00 2.33 13.38
N PRO A 86 -7.17 1.50 14.01
CA PRO A 86 -7.40 1.10 15.39
C PRO A 86 -7.09 2.28 16.31
N GLU A 87 -8.12 2.76 17.02
CA GLU A 87 -8.07 3.98 17.83
C GLU A 87 -7.02 3.91 18.96
N ASP A 88 -6.70 2.71 19.45
CA ASP A 88 -5.84 2.48 20.62
C ASP A 88 -4.65 1.54 20.35
N ILE A 89 -3.97 1.65 19.19
CA ILE A 89 -2.72 0.91 19.01
C ILE A 89 -1.66 1.41 20.00
N ASN A 90 -1.25 0.52 20.90
CA ASN A 90 -0.04 0.70 21.70
C ASN A 90 1.16 0.16 20.90
N ILE A 91 1.91 1.03 20.23
CA ILE A 91 3.07 0.62 19.42
C ILE A 91 4.16 -0.10 20.22
N GLU A 92 4.28 0.18 21.53
CA GLU A 92 5.27 -0.45 22.39
C GLU A 92 4.96 -1.92 22.67
N SER A 93 3.76 -2.40 22.31
CA SER A 93 3.41 -3.82 22.39
C SER A 93 3.96 -4.65 21.24
N PHE A 94 4.48 -4.00 20.19
CA PHE A 94 5.05 -4.67 19.03
C PHE A 94 6.55 -4.87 19.19
N GLU A 95 7.05 -6.01 18.69
CA GLU A 95 8.48 -6.33 18.70
C GLU A 95 9.32 -5.39 17.82
N TYR A 96 8.72 -4.90 16.73
CA TYR A 96 9.37 -3.97 15.82
C TYR A 96 8.34 -3.01 15.23
N TYR A 97 8.70 -1.73 15.10
CA TYR A 97 7.88 -0.75 14.40
C TYR A 97 8.75 0.30 13.71
N ALA A 98 8.40 0.67 12.48
CA ALA A 98 9.19 1.63 11.72
C ALA A 98 8.36 2.27 10.61
N HIS A 99 8.84 3.42 10.15
CA HIS A 99 8.49 3.92 8.84
C HIS A 99 9.35 3.22 7.80
N ILE A 100 8.75 2.70 6.73
CA ILE A 100 9.49 2.07 5.64
C ILE A 100 9.07 2.64 4.29
N LYS A 101 10.03 2.66 3.38
CA LYS A 101 9.85 3.09 2.00
C LYS A 101 10.35 1.99 1.06
N PRO A 102 9.50 1.02 0.70
CA PRO A 102 9.81 0.07 -0.36
C PRO A 102 9.91 0.81 -1.69
N ASN A 103 11.01 0.60 -2.42
CA ASN A 103 11.18 1.08 -3.78
C ASN A 103 11.00 -0.11 -4.72
N PHE A 104 10.17 0.05 -5.74
CA PHE A 104 9.73 -1.08 -6.56
C PHE A 104 9.48 -0.69 -8.02
N SER A 105 9.47 -1.70 -8.88
CA SER A 105 8.93 -1.56 -10.23
C SER A 105 7.57 -2.25 -10.34
N TYR A 106 6.68 -1.69 -11.15
CA TYR A 106 5.38 -2.27 -11.48
C TYR A 106 5.12 -2.20 -12.98
N ILE A 107 4.19 -3.01 -13.46
CA ILE A 107 3.75 -2.98 -14.86
C ILE A 107 2.52 -2.08 -14.94
N ASP A 108 2.57 -1.04 -15.76
CA ASP A 108 1.34 -0.42 -16.23
C ASP A 108 0.76 -1.31 -17.33
N GLU A 109 -0.34 -2.02 -17.03
CA GLU A 109 -1.01 -2.93 -17.97
C GLU A 109 -1.46 -2.22 -19.25
N LYS A 110 -1.58 -0.88 -19.26
CA LYS A 110 -1.95 -0.12 -20.46
C LYS A 110 -0.80 0.06 -21.44
N GLU A 111 0.43 0.11 -20.94
CA GLU A 111 1.60 0.45 -21.76
C GLU A 111 2.61 -0.71 -21.87
N GLU A 112 2.47 -1.79 -21.09
CA GLU A 112 3.46 -2.87 -20.98
C GLU A 112 4.88 -2.36 -20.62
N VAL A 113 4.95 -1.16 -20.03
CA VAL A 113 6.19 -0.53 -19.58
C VAL A 113 6.37 -0.74 -18.08
N TYR A 114 7.62 -0.97 -17.68
CA TYR A 114 8.00 -0.98 -16.27
C TYR A 114 8.14 0.46 -15.77
N GLU A 115 7.35 0.82 -14.77
CA GLU A 115 7.46 2.10 -14.06
C GLU A 115 8.05 1.89 -12.67
N ASP A 116 8.79 2.90 -12.20
CA ASP A 116 9.32 2.94 -10.85
C ASP A 116 8.32 3.60 -9.89
N GLY A 117 8.12 2.96 -8.75
CA GLY A 117 7.19 3.38 -7.71
C GLY A 117 7.78 3.27 -6.31
N THR A 118 7.14 3.95 -5.38
CA THR A 118 7.45 3.83 -3.96
C THR A 118 6.20 3.97 -3.12
N PHE A 119 6.15 3.26 -2.00
CA PHE A 119 5.13 3.47 -0.97
C PHE A 119 5.77 4.11 0.25
N LEU A 120 4.98 4.88 0.99
CA LEU A 120 5.34 5.33 2.33
C LEU A 120 4.47 4.56 3.31
N LEU A 121 5.10 3.69 4.09
CA LEU A 121 4.39 2.78 4.99
C LEU A 121 4.80 2.99 6.43
N PHE A 122 3.86 2.79 7.34
CA PHE A 122 4.12 2.53 8.74
C PHE A 122 3.82 1.06 9.02
N ILE A 123 4.81 0.35 9.58
CA ILE A 123 4.69 -1.06 9.93
C ILE A 123 4.84 -1.28 11.43
N CYS A 124 4.01 -2.18 11.96
CA CYS A 124 4.13 -2.71 13.32
C CYS A 124 4.15 -4.24 13.21
N ILE A 125 5.20 -4.89 13.72
CA ILE A 125 5.43 -6.33 13.53
C ILE A 125 5.37 -7.04 14.88
N GLY A 126 4.46 -8.02 14.97
CA GLY A 126 4.38 -8.95 16.09
C GLY A 126 3.91 -8.30 17.39
N ASP A 127 2.59 -8.13 17.54
CA ASP A 127 1.97 -7.88 18.85
C ASP A 127 1.89 -9.16 19.70
N SER A 128 1.30 -9.05 20.90
CA SER A 128 1.08 -10.17 21.82
C SER A 128 0.19 -11.29 21.26
N GLU A 129 -0.60 -11.02 20.22
CA GLU A 129 -1.42 -12.01 19.52
C GLU A 129 -0.73 -12.57 18.27
N GLY A 130 0.53 -12.19 18.01
CA GLY A 130 1.27 -12.59 16.82
C GLY A 130 0.79 -11.93 15.53
N LYS A 131 0.10 -10.79 15.62
CA LYS A 131 -0.38 -10.03 14.46
C LYS A 131 0.56 -8.88 14.12
N SER A 132 0.46 -8.40 12.89
CA SER A 132 1.21 -7.25 12.39
C SER A 132 0.29 -6.31 11.64
N TYR A 133 0.72 -5.07 11.45
CA TYR A 133 -0.04 -4.03 10.78
C TYR A 133 0.81 -3.36 9.70
N ILE A 134 0.19 -3.05 8.57
CA ILE A 134 0.76 -2.21 7.52
C ILE A 134 -0.24 -1.06 7.29
N ASN A 135 0.23 0.16 7.46
CA ASN A 135 -0.52 1.40 7.22
C ASN A 135 0.14 2.17 6.07
N PHE A 136 -0.64 2.54 5.05
CA PHE A 136 -0.19 3.42 3.97
C PHE A 136 -0.31 4.88 4.42
N MET A 137 0.84 5.50 4.65
CA MET A 137 0.93 6.85 5.21
C MET A 137 0.29 7.87 4.28
N GLY A 138 -0.52 8.77 4.86
CA GLY A 138 -1.30 9.75 4.10
C GLY A 138 -2.62 9.22 3.54
N SER A 139 -3.01 7.99 3.91
CA SER A 139 -4.30 7.39 3.57
C SER A 139 -4.95 6.72 4.79
N GLU A 140 -6.19 6.26 4.63
CA GLU A 140 -6.90 5.44 5.61
C GLU A 140 -6.70 3.92 5.36
N LEU A 141 -5.80 3.54 4.45
CA LEU A 141 -5.58 2.14 4.08
C LEU A 141 -4.68 1.44 5.09
N ILE A 142 -5.28 0.54 5.86
CA ILE A 142 -4.60 -0.26 6.89
C ILE A 142 -4.96 -1.72 6.72
N TYR A 143 -3.95 -2.58 6.88
CA TYR A 143 -4.09 -4.02 6.84
C TYR A 143 -3.57 -4.63 8.13
N ILE A 144 -4.32 -5.58 8.67
CA ILE A 144 -3.88 -6.47 9.73
C ILE A 144 -3.46 -7.81 9.10
N LEU A 145 -2.33 -8.33 9.55
CA LEU A 145 -1.72 -9.55 9.05
C LEU A 145 -1.72 -10.59 10.18
N GLY A 146 -2.17 -11.81 9.86
CA GLY A 146 -2.17 -12.93 10.78
C GLY A 146 -0.78 -13.54 11.00
N GLU A 147 -0.69 -14.49 11.93
CA GLU A 147 0.56 -15.10 12.40
C GLU A 147 1.53 -15.56 11.30
N SER A 148 1.01 -16.18 10.23
CA SER A 148 1.87 -16.67 9.14
C SER A 148 2.59 -15.53 8.43
N ASN A 149 1.89 -14.43 8.16
CA ASN A 149 2.48 -13.26 7.52
C ASN A 149 3.37 -12.48 8.49
N THR A 150 2.99 -12.43 9.77
CA THR A 150 3.85 -11.88 10.83
C THR A 150 5.19 -12.60 10.92
N LYS A 151 5.23 -13.93 10.84
CA LYS A 151 6.49 -14.70 10.83
C LYS A 151 7.38 -14.31 9.64
N ILE A 152 6.78 -14.17 8.45
CA ILE A 152 7.51 -13.71 7.25
C ILE A 152 8.06 -12.30 7.46
N LEU A 153 7.27 -11.37 8.03
CA LEU A 153 7.74 -10.02 8.35
C LEU A 153 8.89 -10.04 9.36
N LYS A 154 8.81 -10.86 10.41
CA LYS A 154 9.92 -11.03 11.37
C LYS A 154 11.20 -11.52 10.70
N GLU A 155 11.10 -12.44 9.73
CA GLU A 155 12.26 -12.88 8.94
C GLU A 155 12.82 -11.78 8.03
N ILE A 156 11.97 -10.94 7.45
CA ILE A 156 12.41 -9.81 6.62
C ILE A 156 13.17 -8.80 7.49
N PHE A 157 12.62 -8.43 8.64
CA PHE A 157 13.14 -7.35 9.48
C PHE A 157 14.06 -7.83 10.62
N SER A 158 14.48 -9.10 10.63
CA SER A 158 15.27 -9.70 11.73
C SER A 158 16.58 -8.99 12.06
N ASP A 159 17.23 -8.43 11.03
CA ASP A 159 18.55 -7.79 11.14
C ASP A 159 18.46 -6.27 10.97
N ALA A 160 17.25 -5.74 10.81
CA ALA A 160 17.04 -4.32 10.62
C ALA A 160 17.29 -3.58 11.92
N LYS A 161 18.01 -2.46 11.83
CA LYS A 161 18.15 -1.54 12.96
C LYS A 161 16.81 -0.91 13.30
N TYR A 162 16.64 -0.63 14.59
CA TYR A 162 15.46 -0.07 15.21
C TYR A 162 15.87 1.05 16.17
#